data_AF-A0A1I0FUB5-F1
#
_entry.id   AF-A0A1I0FUB5-F1
#
_cell.length_a   1.000
_cell.length_b   1.000
_cell.length_c   1.000
_cell.angle_alpha   90.00
_cell.angle_beta   90.00
_cell.angle_gamma   90.00
#
_symmetry.space_group_name_H-M   'P 1'
#
loop_
_entity.id
_entity.type
_entity.pdbx_description
1 polymer ?
#
loop_
_entity_poly.entity_id
_entity_poly.type
_entity_poly.pdbx_seq_one_letter_code
_entity_poly.pdbx_strand_id
1 'polypeptide(L)'
;MKRFYKFFIHFIVIVQSMLIYQLYYYHSYTKETIHYWINLPYKFTKRSYMSLYVRYGEIKTYLINNDLLLSNRQFAILIWATVIGVILLKEKKIRKSFLQVLKTFFSKKLLILWLLALAYNMIIIYFMWKQGFWNISHFKVTILWMLFIGYIMLFNAIGVAKDNRYFLKLILQNLKVTILFEFILNLYSFSLVTELIIVPVTVFISMMVAVTEHKNKEDYQKIASFLNTILFFVGAWMMWNSISQIIAQFNNLNLERLIVLLSMGSILSILFIPFVIIVAVVSAYECLFIPISFKKVIKEDIKKYLYFQIVLACGFDVKKIKNFISDSNVLLSSMSNKEDVNSFIKAYKLRQKEGNNLHLTSHSHKGARRTVR
;
A
#
# COMPACT_ATOMS: atom_id res chain seq x y z
N MET A 1 79.83 -66.98 15.68
CA MET A 1 78.68 -66.61 14.81
C MET A 1 77.30 -66.69 15.48
N LYS A 2 76.90 -67.77 16.18
CA LYS A 2 75.53 -67.91 16.76
C LYS A 2 75.09 -66.82 17.77
N ARG A 3 76.00 -66.23 18.57
CA ARG A 3 75.66 -65.21 19.58
C ARG A 3 75.34 -63.84 18.97
N PHE A 4 76.04 -63.46 17.91
CA PHE A 4 75.85 -62.19 17.19
C PHE A 4 74.53 -62.17 16.43
N TYR A 5 74.16 -63.30 15.80
CA TYR A 5 72.89 -63.45 15.08
C TYR A 5 71.67 -63.30 16.00
N LYS A 6 71.74 -63.86 17.22
CA LYS A 6 70.66 -63.76 18.22
C LYS A 6 70.47 -62.32 18.72
N PHE A 7 71.57 -61.59 18.89
CA PHE A 7 71.53 -60.17 19.27
C PHE A 7 70.95 -59.31 18.15
N PHE A 8 71.33 -59.58 16.89
CA PHE A 8 70.80 -58.88 15.73
C PHE A 8 69.29 -59.10 15.54
N ILE A 9 68.79 -60.32 15.76
CA ILE A 9 67.34 -60.60 15.72
C ILE A 9 66.60 -59.85 16.84
N HIS A 10 67.10 -59.86 18.08
CA HIS A 10 66.46 -59.11 19.16
C HIS A 10 66.47 -57.61 18.90
N PHE A 11 67.55 -57.07 18.35
CA PHE A 11 67.62 -55.67 17.95
C PHE A 11 66.57 -55.33 16.88
N ILE A 12 66.43 -56.17 15.83
CA ILE A 12 65.40 -55.99 14.79
C ILE A 12 63.99 -56.04 15.38
N VAL A 13 63.70 -57.00 16.27
CA VAL A 13 62.38 -57.13 16.90
C VAL A 13 62.06 -55.91 17.76
N ILE A 14 63.03 -55.39 18.52
CA ILE A 14 62.86 -54.19 19.33
C ILE A 14 62.59 -52.97 18.44
N VAL A 15 63.37 -52.79 17.36
CA VAL A 15 63.17 -51.68 16.41
C VAL A 15 61.80 -51.77 15.73
N GLN A 16 61.37 -52.98 15.32
CA GLN A 16 60.03 -53.19 14.74
C GLN A 16 58.91 -52.91 15.75
N SER A 17 59.06 -53.33 17.01
CA SER A 17 58.06 -53.07 18.05
C SER A 17 57.92 -51.57 18.37
N MET A 18 59.03 -50.82 18.37
CA MET A 18 59.01 -49.36 18.53
C MET A 18 58.33 -48.66 17.35
N LEU A 19 58.60 -49.09 16.11
CA LEU A 19 57.94 -48.52 14.93
C LEU A 19 56.44 -48.79 14.93
N ILE A 20 56.01 -50.00 15.33
CA ILE A 20 54.59 -50.35 15.45
C ILE A 20 53.90 -49.53 16.54
N TYR A 21 54.56 -49.33 17.70
CA TYR A 21 54.03 -48.49 18.77
C TYR A 21 53.89 -47.02 18.32
N GLN A 22 54.88 -46.51 17.59
CA GLN A 22 54.86 -45.13 17.09
C GLN A 22 53.79 -44.92 16.01
N LEU A 23 53.60 -45.90 15.12
CA LEU A 23 52.49 -45.92 14.15
C LEU A 23 51.13 -45.99 14.85
N TYR A 24 50.98 -46.82 15.88
CA TYR A 24 49.75 -46.91 16.68
C TYR A 24 49.45 -45.60 17.41
N TYR A 25 50.47 -44.98 18.00
CA TYR A 25 50.34 -43.69 18.68
C TYR A 25 49.89 -42.58 17.72
N TYR A 26 50.48 -42.50 16.52
CA TYR A 26 50.05 -41.57 15.48
C TYR A 26 48.63 -41.86 14.98
N HIS A 27 48.25 -43.13 14.83
CA HIS A 27 46.89 -43.51 14.44
C HIS A 27 45.85 -43.14 15.51
N SER A 28 46.17 -43.35 16.79
CA SER A 28 45.26 -42.99 17.90
C SER A 28 45.08 -41.47 18.00
N TYR A 29 46.16 -40.70 17.87
CA TYR A 29 46.11 -39.23 17.94
C TYR A 29 45.35 -38.62 16.75
N THR A 30 45.54 -39.17 15.54
CA THR A 30 44.81 -38.74 14.35
C THR A 30 43.31 -39.08 14.44
N LYS A 31 42.94 -40.22 15.04
CA LYS A 31 41.53 -40.59 15.25
C LYS A 31 40.79 -39.64 16.20
N GLU A 32 41.40 -39.26 17.33
CA GLU A 32 40.77 -38.34 18.28
C GLU A 32 40.65 -36.91 17.73
N THR A 33 41.69 -36.43 17.03
CA THR A 33 41.64 -35.11 16.40
C THR A 33 40.60 -35.05 15.29
N ILE A 34 40.50 -36.05 14.42
CA ILE A 34 39.45 -36.14 13.39
C ILE A 34 38.05 -36.17 14.03
N HIS A 35 37.86 -36.94 15.11
CA HIS A 35 36.57 -37.02 15.80
C HIS A 35 36.17 -35.69 16.46
N TYR A 36 37.13 -34.95 17.02
CA TYR A 36 36.92 -33.61 17.55
C TYR A 36 36.56 -32.59 16.44
N TRP A 37 37.31 -32.59 15.33
CA TRP A 37 37.10 -31.70 14.19
C TRP A 37 35.79 -31.96 13.44
N ILE A 38 35.27 -33.19 13.46
CA ILE A 38 33.95 -33.53 12.90
C ILE A 38 32.81 -33.13 13.84
N ASN A 39 32.98 -33.32 15.16
CA ASN A 39 31.92 -33.01 16.13
C ASN A 39 31.79 -31.53 16.47
N LEU A 40 32.85 -30.72 16.33
CA LEU A 40 32.81 -29.28 16.55
C LEU A 40 31.81 -28.56 15.61
N PRO A 41 31.87 -28.73 14.27
CA PRO A 41 30.88 -28.15 13.37
C PRO A 41 29.49 -28.75 13.57
N TYR A 42 29.35 -30.05 13.87
CA TYR A 42 28.04 -30.66 14.19
C TYR A 42 27.40 -30.05 15.44
N LYS A 43 28.17 -29.84 16.51
CA LYS A 43 27.68 -29.24 17.76
C LYS A 43 27.33 -27.75 17.57
N PHE A 44 28.11 -27.03 16.77
CA PHE A 44 27.83 -25.65 16.42
C PHE A 44 26.58 -25.52 15.53
N THR A 45 26.46 -26.31 14.46
CA THR A 45 25.27 -26.31 13.59
C THR A 45 24.03 -26.77 14.32
N LYS A 46 24.11 -27.78 15.20
CA LYS A 46 22.99 -28.20 16.06
C LYS A 46 22.57 -27.09 17.01
N ARG A 47 23.51 -26.39 17.66
CA ARG A 47 23.20 -25.27 18.56
C ARG A 47 22.56 -24.09 17.82
N SER A 48 23.09 -23.75 16.65
CA SER A 48 22.52 -22.71 15.79
C SER A 48 21.13 -23.10 15.27
N TYR A 49 20.93 -24.34 14.82
CA TYR A 49 19.63 -24.86 14.42
C TYR A 49 18.62 -24.83 15.56
N MET A 50 19.01 -25.27 16.76
CA MET A 50 18.11 -25.27 17.91
C MET A 50 17.77 -23.85 18.36
N SER A 51 18.73 -22.92 18.32
CA SER A 51 18.48 -21.49 18.56
C SER A 51 17.52 -20.89 17.52
N LEU A 52 17.71 -21.20 16.24
CA LEU A 52 16.81 -20.78 15.17
C LEU A 52 15.42 -21.39 15.30
N TYR A 53 15.32 -22.66 15.71
CA TYR A 53 14.03 -23.35 15.91
C TYR A 53 13.26 -22.77 17.10
N VAL A 54 13.91 -22.53 18.24
CA VAL A 54 13.30 -21.85 19.40
C VAL A 54 12.84 -20.45 19.00
N ARG A 55 13.70 -19.69 18.33
CA ARG A 55 13.37 -18.32 17.87
C ARG A 55 12.24 -18.32 16.84
N TYR A 56 12.19 -19.31 15.95
CA TYR A 56 11.07 -19.52 15.04
C TYR A 56 9.78 -19.84 15.81
N GLY A 57 9.85 -20.68 16.84
CA GLY A 57 8.71 -20.99 17.71
C GLY A 57 8.18 -19.77 18.47
N GLU A 58 9.07 -18.94 19.01
CA GLU A 58 8.73 -17.67 19.65
C GLU A 58 8.08 -16.69 18.68
N ILE A 59 8.68 -16.49 17.50
CA ILE A 59 8.13 -15.63 16.44
C ILE A 59 6.77 -16.16 15.99
N LYS A 60 6.64 -17.46 15.74
CA LYS A 60 5.39 -18.07 15.31
C LYS A 60 4.30 -17.88 16.36
N THR A 61 4.61 -18.11 17.64
CA THR A 61 3.66 -17.90 18.75
C THR A 61 3.26 -16.42 18.86
N TYR A 62 4.23 -15.51 18.72
CA TYR A 62 3.96 -14.06 18.68
C TYR A 62 3.04 -13.67 17.51
N LEU A 63 3.28 -14.22 16.31
CA LEU A 63 2.45 -13.95 15.15
C LEU A 63 1.02 -14.51 15.30
N ILE A 64 0.87 -15.68 15.92
CA ILE A 64 -0.44 -16.30 16.20
C ILE A 64 -1.21 -15.46 17.22
N ASN A 65 -0.58 -15.10 18.34
CA ASN A 65 -1.24 -14.36 19.42
C ASN A 65 -1.71 -12.97 18.98
N ASN A 66 -1.09 -12.41 17.94
CA ASN A 66 -1.37 -11.07 17.42
C ASN A 66 -2.06 -11.07 16.03
N ASP A 67 -2.61 -12.19 15.55
CA ASP A 67 -3.27 -12.31 14.23
C ASP A 67 -2.44 -11.83 13.02
N LEU A 68 -1.11 -11.87 13.13
CA LEU A 68 -0.21 -11.38 12.08
C LEU A 68 0.02 -12.40 10.96
N LEU A 69 -0.44 -13.65 11.15
CA LEU A 69 -0.39 -14.67 10.10
C LEU A 69 -1.33 -14.32 8.94
N LEU A 70 -0.89 -14.65 7.73
CA LEU A 70 -1.70 -14.52 6.53
C LEU A 70 -2.76 -15.61 6.49
N SER A 71 -3.98 -15.25 6.09
CA SER A 71 -5.03 -16.24 5.82
C SER A 71 -4.70 -17.04 4.55
N ASN A 72 -5.32 -18.20 4.36
CA ASN A 72 -5.15 -19.00 3.15
C ASN A 72 -5.46 -18.20 1.88
N ARG A 73 -6.43 -17.28 1.95
CA ARG A 73 -6.79 -16.36 0.88
C ARG A 73 -5.67 -15.37 0.58
N GLN A 74 -5.14 -14.70 1.61
CA GLN A 74 -4.03 -13.76 1.46
C GLN A 74 -2.79 -14.45 0.89
N PHE A 75 -2.53 -15.69 1.33
CA PHE A 75 -1.45 -16.50 0.80
C PHE A 75 -1.67 -16.91 -0.66
N ALA A 76 -2.88 -17.33 -1.04
CA ALA A 76 -3.23 -17.64 -2.43
C ALA A 76 -3.11 -16.41 -3.35
N ILE A 77 -3.56 -15.23 -2.90
CA ILE A 77 -3.38 -13.96 -3.62
C ILE A 77 -1.90 -13.65 -3.81
N LEU A 78 -1.07 -13.82 -2.77
CA LEU A 78 0.37 -13.59 -2.85
C LEU A 78 1.05 -14.55 -3.87
N ILE A 79 0.68 -15.83 -3.85
CA ILE A 79 1.19 -16.83 -4.79
C ILE A 79 0.84 -16.41 -6.23
N TRP A 80 -0.43 -16.13 -6.50
CA TRP A 80 -0.86 -15.75 -7.85
C TRP A 80 -0.29 -14.41 -8.31
N ALA A 81 -0.20 -13.41 -7.43
CA ALA A 81 0.45 -12.15 -7.73
C ALA A 81 1.93 -12.35 -8.12
N THR A 82 2.62 -13.27 -7.44
CA THR A 82 4.01 -13.62 -7.77
C THR A 82 4.11 -14.33 -9.12
N VAL A 83 3.27 -15.34 -9.36
CA VAL A 83 3.23 -16.09 -10.64
C VAL A 83 2.94 -15.15 -11.81
N ILE A 84 1.87 -14.34 -11.72
CA ILE A 84 1.49 -13.37 -12.74
C ILE A 84 2.61 -12.34 -12.93
N GLY A 85 3.18 -11.81 -11.85
CA GLY A 85 4.31 -10.88 -11.91
C GLY A 85 5.49 -11.44 -12.68
N VAL A 86 5.89 -12.68 -12.40
CA VAL A 86 6.98 -13.37 -13.12
C VAL A 86 6.63 -13.55 -14.61
N ILE A 87 5.40 -13.96 -14.93
CA ILE A 87 4.95 -14.13 -16.32
C ILE A 87 5.00 -12.80 -17.08
N LEU A 88 4.44 -11.74 -16.50
CA LEU A 88 4.38 -10.40 -17.11
C LEU A 88 5.78 -9.81 -17.33
N LEU A 89 6.72 -10.03 -16.41
CA LEU A 89 8.09 -9.51 -16.51
C LEU A 89 8.96 -10.22 -17.55
N LYS A 90 8.52 -11.37 -18.10
CA LYS A 90 9.20 -12.01 -19.25
C LYS A 90 9.13 -11.15 -20.51
N GLU A 91 8.04 -10.42 -20.69
CA GLU A 91 7.83 -9.59 -21.87
C GLU A 91 8.64 -8.29 -21.78
N LYS A 92 9.52 -8.04 -22.77
CA LYS A 92 10.44 -6.89 -22.74
C LYS A 92 9.68 -5.56 -22.69
N LYS A 93 8.55 -5.47 -23.40
CA LYS A 93 7.71 -4.27 -23.42
C LYS A 93 7.13 -3.98 -22.03
N ILE A 94 6.55 -5.00 -21.39
CA ILE A 94 5.94 -4.87 -20.07
C ILE A 94 7.00 -4.50 -19.02
N ARG A 95 8.17 -5.15 -19.06
CA ARG A 95 9.27 -4.85 -18.14
C ARG A 95 9.73 -3.39 -18.25
N LYS A 96 9.90 -2.86 -19.47
CA LYS A 96 10.26 -1.44 -19.67
C LYS A 96 9.20 -0.50 -19.13
N SER A 97 7.92 -0.74 -19.46
CA SER A 97 6.81 0.07 -18.96
C SER A 97 6.70 0.02 -17.43
N PHE A 98 6.83 -1.16 -16.84
CA PHE A 98 6.79 -1.35 -15.38
C PHE A 98 7.92 -0.57 -14.68
N LEU A 99 9.15 -0.65 -15.20
CA LEU A 99 10.28 0.12 -14.65
C LEU A 99 10.07 1.63 -14.79
N GLN A 100 9.45 2.09 -15.87
CA GLN A 100 9.13 3.51 -16.04
C GLN A 100 8.06 3.97 -15.04
N VAL A 101 7.03 3.16 -14.80
CA VAL A 101 6.02 3.42 -13.76
C VAL A 101 6.68 3.47 -12.39
N LEU A 102 7.55 2.50 -12.07
CA LEU A 102 8.28 2.46 -10.81
C LEU A 102 9.17 3.70 -10.63
N LYS A 103 9.92 4.10 -11.68
CA LYS A 103 10.75 5.31 -11.68
C LYS A 103 9.93 6.58 -11.45
N THR A 104 8.73 6.64 -12.04
CA THR A 104 7.81 7.77 -11.85
C THR A 104 7.26 7.79 -10.43
N PHE A 105 6.81 6.63 -9.94
CA PHE A 105 6.27 6.44 -8.60
C PHE A 105 7.25 6.85 -7.49
N PHE A 106 8.54 6.57 -7.69
CA PHE A 106 9.64 6.97 -6.79
C PHE A 106 10.35 8.25 -7.23
N SER A 107 9.70 9.11 -8.03
CA SER A 107 10.23 10.46 -8.28
C SER A 107 10.35 11.24 -6.97
N LYS A 108 11.35 12.12 -6.85
CA LYS A 108 11.65 12.86 -5.60
C LYS A 108 10.40 13.50 -4.97
N LYS A 109 9.55 14.10 -5.81
CA LYS A 109 8.32 14.78 -5.38
C LYS A 109 7.27 13.80 -4.83
N LEU A 110 7.01 12.69 -5.52
CA LEU A 110 6.08 11.67 -5.04
C LEU A 110 6.64 10.94 -3.81
N LEU A 111 7.94 10.70 -3.75
CA LEU A 111 8.59 10.09 -2.59
C LEU A 111 8.38 10.94 -1.33
N ILE A 112 8.57 12.26 -1.42
CA ILE A 112 8.26 13.18 -0.30
C ILE A 112 6.80 13.08 0.10
N LEU A 113 5.88 13.04 -0.88
CA LEU A 113 4.45 12.87 -0.61
C LEU A 113 4.14 11.54 0.11
N TRP A 114 4.76 10.43 -0.30
CA TRP A 114 4.60 9.13 0.34
C TRP A 114 5.14 9.12 1.77
N LEU A 115 6.30 9.74 2.01
CA LEU A 115 6.86 9.88 3.35
C LEU A 115 5.98 10.74 4.25
N LEU A 116 5.43 11.85 3.74
CA LEU A 116 4.47 12.67 4.48
C LEU A 116 3.18 11.90 4.80
N ALA A 117 2.68 11.11 3.84
CA ALA A 117 1.51 10.27 4.03
C ALA A 117 1.74 9.20 5.12
N LEU A 118 2.92 8.55 5.10
CA LEU A 118 3.32 7.60 6.14
C LEU A 118 3.47 8.28 7.50
N ALA A 119 4.13 9.44 7.56
CA ALA A 119 4.28 10.20 8.80
C ALA A 119 2.92 10.60 9.40
N TYR A 120 2.00 11.09 8.55
CA TYR A 120 0.64 11.41 8.98
C TYR A 120 -0.13 10.18 9.47
N ASN A 121 0.00 9.05 8.78
CA ASN A 121 -0.62 7.79 9.21
C ASN A 121 -0.05 7.31 10.55
N MET A 122 1.26 7.45 10.79
CA MET A 122 1.87 7.13 12.08
C MET A 122 1.32 8.01 13.21
N ILE A 123 1.05 9.29 12.94
CA ILE A 123 0.40 10.20 13.91
C ILE A 123 -1.03 9.69 14.23
N ILE A 124 -1.81 9.31 13.21
CA ILE A 124 -3.15 8.73 13.42
C ILE A 124 -3.06 7.48 14.29
N ILE A 125 -2.20 6.53 13.93
CA ILE A 125 -2.00 5.27 14.65
C ILE A 125 -1.61 5.54 16.10
N TYR A 126 -0.71 6.49 16.35
CA TYR A 126 -0.30 6.87 17.69
C TYR A 126 -1.47 7.41 18.53
N PHE A 127 -2.31 8.29 17.97
CA PHE A 127 -3.50 8.77 18.66
C PHE A 127 -4.52 7.66 18.93
N MET A 128 -4.76 6.77 17.96
CA MET A 128 -5.65 5.64 18.13
C MET A 128 -5.13 4.65 19.18
N TRP A 129 -3.82 4.40 19.21
CA TRP A 129 -3.17 3.54 20.21
C TRP A 129 -3.32 4.14 21.62
N LYS A 130 -3.09 5.44 21.78
CA LYS A 130 -3.27 6.14 23.06
C LYS A 130 -4.70 6.06 23.59
N GLN A 131 -5.69 6.03 22.70
CA GLN A 131 -7.11 5.89 23.04
C GLN A 131 -7.55 4.43 23.25
N GLY A 132 -6.67 3.45 23.01
CA GLY A 132 -6.98 2.03 23.12
C GLY A 132 -7.65 1.41 21.89
N PHE A 133 -7.91 2.18 20.83
CA PHE A 133 -8.55 1.70 19.59
C PHE A 133 -7.58 0.92 18.68
N TRP A 134 -6.28 1.24 18.71
CA TRP A 134 -5.28 0.55 17.90
C TRP A 134 -4.40 -0.35 18.78
N ASN A 135 -4.26 -1.62 18.38
CA ASN A 135 -3.29 -2.54 18.96
C ASN A 135 -2.53 -3.25 17.83
N ILE A 136 -1.51 -4.04 18.20
CA ILE A 136 -0.64 -4.72 17.23
C ILE A 136 -1.39 -5.68 16.29
N SER A 137 -2.56 -6.21 16.68
CA SER A 137 -3.35 -7.07 15.80
C SER A 137 -3.90 -6.35 14.56
N HIS A 138 -4.07 -5.03 14.65
CA HIS A 138 -4.53 -4.20 13.54
C HIS A 138 -3.41 -3.82 12.56
N PHE A 139 -2.16 -4.16 12.85
CA PHE A 139 -1.00 -3.80 12.04
C PHE A 139 -1.11 -4.32 10.59
N LYS A 140 -1.51 -5.58 10.43
CA LYS A 140 -1.71 -6.21 9.11
C LYS A 140 -2.76 -5.45 8.28
N VAL A 141 -3.91 -5.14 8.89
CA VAL A 141 -4.99 -4.38 8.24
C VAL A 141 -4.51 -2.98 7.87
N THR A 142 -3.79 -2.31 8.76
CA THR A 142 -3.26 -0.96 8.53
C THR A 142 -2.29 -0.90 7.34
N ILE A 143 -1.39 -1.88 7.21
CA ILE A 143 -0.45 -1.96 6.07
C ILE A 143 -1.21 -2.20 4.76
N LEU A 144 -2.09 -3.19 4.74
CA LEU A 144 -2.85 -3.54 3.54
C LEU A 144 -3.74 -2.37 3.12
N TRP A 145 -4.41 -1.73 4.07
CA TRP A 145 -5.19 -0.53 3.83
C TRP A 145 -4.33 0.60 3.23
N MET A 146 -3.17 0.91 3.81
CA MET A 146 -2.30 1.98 3.29
C MET A 146 -1.84 1.69 1.85
N LEU A 147 -1.43 0.45 1.58
CA LEU A 147 -0.92 0.02 0.27
C LEU A 147 -2.00 0.08 -0.83
N PHE A 148 -3.19 -0.43 -0.53
CA PHE A 148 -4.24 -0.62 -1.55
C PHE A 148 -5.28 0.48 -1.59
N ILE A 149 -5.47 1.24 -0.50
CA ILE A 149 -6.54 2.24 -0.40
C ILE A 149 -5.95 3.63 -0.17
N GLY A 150 -5.06 3.77 0.83
CA GLY A 150 -4.44 5.04 1.20
C GLY A 150 -3.78 5.73 -0.01
N TYR A 151 -2.93 5.00 -0.74
CA TYR A 151 -2.31 5.54 -1.96
C TYR A 151 -3.29 5.82 -3.10
N ILE A 152 -4.33 5.01 -3.28
CA ILE A 152 -5.37 5.27 -4.30
C ILE A 152 -6.10 6.58 -3.99
N MET A 153 -6.43 6.85 -2.72
CA MET A 153 -7.03 8.11 -2.30
C MET A 153 -6.13 9.31 -2.65
N LEU A 154 -4.81 9.18 -2.47
CA LEU A 154 -3.84 10.23 -2.83
C LEU A 154 -3.74 10.44 -4.35
N PHE A 155 -3.67 9.37 -5.15
CA PHE A 155 -3.65 9.52 -6.61
C PHE A 155 -4.91 10.23 -7.13
N ASN A 156 -6.07 9.85 -6.61
CA ASN A 156 -7.34 10.48 -6.93
C ASN A 156 -7.36 11.98 -6.59
N ALA A 157 -6.66 12.38 -5.52
CA ALA A 157 -6.53 13.77 -5.11
C ALA A 157 -5.67 14.62 -6.05
N ILE A 158 -4.57 14.07 -6.56
CA ILE A 158 -3.63 14.78 -7.44
C ILE A 158 -4.25 15.00 -8.84
N GLY A 159 -5.04 14.04 -9.35
CA GLY A 159 -5.45 14.02 -10.76
C GLY A 159 -6.85 14.57 -11.09
N VAL A 160 -7.85 14.43 -10.20
CA VAL A 160 -9.26 14.42 -10.67
C VAL A 160 -10.15 15.52 -10.06
N ALA A 161 -9.70 16.27 -9.06
CA ALA A 161 -10.57 17.16 -8.29
C ALA A 161 -11.06 18.41 -9.08
N LYS A 162 -12.20 18.34 -9.80
CA LYS A 162 -12.75 19.50 -10.54
C LYS A 162 -13.37 20.55 -9.62
N ASP A 163 -14.09 20.12 -8.60
CA ASP A 163 -14.64 20.98 -7.54
C ASP A 163 -14.68 20.23 -6.19
N ASN A 164 -14.97 20.95 -5.11
CA ASN A 164 -14.99 20.38 -3.75
C ASN A 164 -16.05 19.26 -3.60
N ARG A 165 -17.20 19.37 -4.27
CA ARG A 165 -18.31 18.40 -4.13
C ARG A 165 -18.00 17.09 -4.85
N TYR A 166 -17.45 17.18 -6.04
CA TYR A 166 -16.94 16.08 -6.84
C TYR A 166 -15.81 15.36 -6.09
N PHE A 167 -14.91 16.11 -5.46
CA PHE A 167 -13.83 15.55 -4.67
C PHE A 167 -14.35 14.79 -3.43
N LEU A 168 -15.30 15.37 -2.68
CA LEU A 168 -15.95 14.67 -1.57
C LEU A 168 -16.67 13.40 -2.04
N LYS A 169 -17.35 13.45 -3.19
CA LYS A 169 -18.00 12.27 -3.78
C LYS A 169 -16.97 11.17 -4.11
N LEU A 170 -15.81 11.54 -4.64
CA LEU A 170 -14.73 10.61 -4.96
C LEU A 170 -14.15 9.97 -3.70
N ILE A 171 -13.96 10.73 -2.62
CA ILE A 171 -13.55 10.21 -1.31
C ILE A 171 -14.58 9.22 -0.77
N LEU A 172 -15.87 9.58 -0.79
CA LEU A 172 -16.96 8.70 -0.33
C LEU A 172 -17.04 7.41 -1.16
N GLN A 173 -16.72 7.47 -2.46
CA GLN A 173 -16.62 6.27 -3.30
C GLN A 173 -15.44 5.39 -2.88
N ASN A 174 -14.27 5.98 -2.58
CA ASN A 174 -13.12 5.22 -2.06
C ASN A 174 -13.40 4.59 -0.68
N LEU A 175 -14.23 5.21 0.16
CA LEU A 175 -14.71 4.59 1.40
C LEU A 175 -15.55 3.33 1.15
N LYS A 176 -16.42 3.33 0.13
CA LYS A 176 -17.18 2.13 -0.23
C LYS A 176 -16.25 1.00 -0.67
N VAL A 177 -15.23 1.33 -1.47
CA VAL A 177 -14.19 0.38 -1.87
C VAL A 177 -13.41 -0.13 -0.66
N THR A 178 -13.13 0.74 0.31
CA THR A 178 -12.47 0.37 1.57
C THR A 178 -13.26 -0.71 2.30
N ILE A 179 -14.55 -0.46 2.56
CA ILE A 179 -15.42 -1.38 3.29
C ILE A 179 -15.48 -2.74 2.58
N LEU A 180 -15.64 -2.74 1.26
CA LEU A 180 -15.66 -3.98 0.47
C LEU A 180 -14.32 -4.73 0.54
N PHE A 181 -13.20 -4.01 0.43
CA PHE A 181 -11.87 -4.58 0.50
C PHE A 181 -11.59 -5.21 1.87
N GLU A 182 -11.90 -4.50 2.95
CA GLU A 182 -11.74 -5.01 4.32
C GLU A 182 -12.62 -6.22 4.58
N PHE A 183 -13.87 -6.17 4.13
CA PHE A 183 -14.78 -7.29 4.24
C PHE A 183 -14.21 -8.52 3.53
N ILE A 184 -13.80 -8.40 2.25
CA ILE A 184 -13.24 -9.51 1.48
C ILE A 184 -11.97 -10.06 2.10
N LEU A 185 -11.08 -9.22 2.65
CA LEU A 185 -9.84 -9.69 3.26
C LEU A 185 -10.04 -10.41 4.60
N ASN A 186 -11.09 -10.05 5.35
CA ASN A 186 -11.36 -10.55 6.70
C ASN A 186 -12.43 -11.65 6.75
N LEU A 187 -13.11 -11.95 5.64
CA LEU A 187 -13.94 -13.16 5.50
C LEU A 187 -13.13 -14.43 5.81
N TYR A 188 -13.78 -15.42 6.42
CA TYR A 188 -13.16 -16.72 6.68
C TYR A 188 -12.69 -17.36 5.37
N SER A 189 -11.41 -17.71 5.32
CA SER A 189 -10.81 -18.34 4.16
C SER A 189 -11.15 -19.83 4.09
N PHE A 190 -11.27 -20.34 2.87
CA PHE A 190 -11.36 -21.79 2.63
C PHE A 190 -10.01 -22.46 2.85
N SER A 191 -9.94 -23.77 2.59
CA SER A 191 -8.66 -24.48 2.47
C SER A 191 -7.75 -23.80 1.44
N LEU A 192 -6.44 -23.90 1.62
CA LEU A 192 -5.48 -23.28 0.70
C LEU A 192 -5.67 -23.75 -0.75
N VAL A 193 -5.95 -25.05 -0.96
CA VAL A 193 -6.20 -25.62 -2.29
C VAL A 193 -7.41 -24.96 -2.95
N THR A 194 -8.49 -24.80 -2.18
CA THR A 194 -9.72 -24.15 -2.66
C THR A 194 -9.48 -22.67 -3.01
N GLU A 195 -8.78 -21.92 -2.16
CA GLU A 195 -8.44 -20.51 -2.42
C GLU A 195 -7.54 -20.36 -3.65
N LEU A 196 -6.59 -21.28 -3.87
CA LEU A 196 -5.73 -21.30 -5.06
C LEU A 196 -6.51 -21.47 -6.37
N ILE A 197 -7.71 -22.04 -6.35
CA ILE A 197 -8.58 -22.18 -7.53
C ILE A 197 -9.51 -20.96 -7.64
N ILE A 198 -10.13 -20.52 -6.54
CA ILE A 198 -11.10 -19.42 -6.55
C ILE A 198 -10.47 -18.09 -6.95
N VAL A 199 -9.30 -17.76 -6.39
CA VAL A 199 -8.62 -16.48 -6.64
C VAL A 199 -8.36 -16.24 -8.14
N PRO A 200 -7.71 -17.13 -8.91
CA PRO A 200 -7.46 -16.87 -10.33
C PRO A 200 -8.74 -16.90 -11.16
N VAL A 201 -9.72 -17.74 -10.81
CA VAL A 201 -11.02 -17.79 -11.50
C VAL A 201 -11.77 -16.46 -11.35
N THR A 202 -11.87 -15.94 -10.12
CA THR A 202 -12.52 -14.65 -9.86
C THR A 202 -11.79 -13.51 -10.57
N VAL A 203 -10.46 -13.46 -10.48
CA VAL A 203 -9.65 -12.45 -11.17
C VAL A 203 -9.85 -12.51 -12.69
N PHE A 204 -9.85 -13.70 -13.28
CA PHE A 204 -10.04 -13.88 -14.71
C PHE A 204 -11.43 -13.42 -15.16
N ILE A 205 -12.49 -13.83 -14.44
CA ILE A 205 -13.86 -13.38 -14.73
C ILE A 205 -13.97 -11.86 -14.59
N SER A 206 -13.39 -11.26 -13.54
CA SER A 206 -13.39 -9.80 -13.36
C SER A 206 -12.64 -9.08 -14.48
N MET A 207 -11.52 -9.63 -14.99
CA MET A 207 -10.84 -9.08 -16.16
C MET A 207 -11.72 -9.14 -17.41
N MET A 208 -12.44 -10.24 -17.63
CA MET A 208 -13.37 -10.36 -18.75
C MET A 208 -14.50 -9.33 -18.66
N VAL A 209 -15.10 -9.15 -17.48
CA VAL A 209 -16.10 -8.11 -17.22
C VAL A 209 -15.55 -6.73 -17.63
N ALA A 210 -14.38 -6.38 -17.11
CA ALA A 210 -13.75 -5.08 -17.39
C ALA A 210 -13.50 -4.86 -18.90
N VAL A 211 -13.06 -5.89 -19.62
CA VAL A 211 -12.84 -5.81 -21.08
C VAL A 211 -14.17 -5.67 -21.83
N THR A 212 -15.21 -6.39 -21.42
CA THR A 212 -16.53 -6.32 -22.07
C THR A 212 -17.22 -4.98 -21.86
N GLU A 213 -17.15 -4.42 -20.65
CA GLU A 213 -17.71 -3.10 -20.33
C GLU A 213 -16.99 -1.99 -21.11
N HIS A 214 -15.68 -2.11 -21.32
CA HIS A 214 -14.92 -1.12 -22.08
C HIS A 214 -15.30 -1.06 -23.56
N LYS A 215 -15.72 -2.18 -24.17
CA LYS A 215 -16.01 -2.26 -25.61
C LYS A 215 -17.40 -1.74 -26.02
N ASN A 216 -18.29 -1.45 -25.07
CA ASN A 216 -19.55 -0.71 -25.25
C ASN A 216 -20.44 -1.17 -26.45
N LYS A 217 -20.55 -2.48 -26.69
CA LYS A 217 -21.56 -3.05 -27.62
C LYS A 217 -22.65 -3.76 -26.83
N GLU A 218 -23.88 -3.75 -27.34
CA GLU A 218 -25.05 -4.35 -26.67
C GLU A 218 -24.84 -5.84 -26.31
N ASP A 219 -24.23 -6.62 -27.21
CA ASP A 219 -23.93 -8.04 -26.95
C ASP A 219 -22.90 -8.23 -25.84
N TYR A 220 -21.92 -7.32 -25.72
CA TYR A 220 -20.92 -7.38 -24.66
C TYR A 220 -21.51 -6.99 -23.30
N GLN A 221 -22.54 -6.14 -23.26
CA GLN A 221 -23.23 -5.80 -22.01
C GLN A 221 -24.00 -7.00 -21.44
N LYS A 222 -24.63 -7.81 -22.30
CA LYS A 222 -25.28 -9.07 -21.87
C LYS A 222 -24.26 -10.05 -21.28
N ILE A 223 -23.09 -10.19 -21.92
CA ILE A 223 -21.99 -11.03 -21.40
C ILE A 223 -21.49 -10.50 -20.06
N ALA A 224 -21.26 -9.19 -19.94
CA ALA A 224 -20.83 -8.56 -18.68
C ALA A 224 -21.83 -8.82 -17.54
N SER A 225 -23.13 -8.68 -17.82
CA SER A 225 -24.18 -8.97 -16.85
C SER A 225 -24.16 -10.43 -16.38
N PHE A 226 -24.04 -11.39 -17.31
CA PHE A 226 -23.93 -12.81 -16.98
C PHE A 226 -22.69 -13.12 -16.13
N LEU A 227 -21.52 -12.59 -16.50
CA LEU A 227 -20.29 -12.76 -15.72
C LEU A 227 -20.40 -12.13 -14.33
N ASN A 228 -21.06 -10.97 -14.21
CA ASN A 228 -21.35 -10.33 -12.92
C ASN A 228 -22.30 -11.19 -12.07
N THR A 229 -23.28 -11.87 -12.68
CA THR A 229 -24.13 -12.84 -11.97
C THR A 229 -23.31 -14.03 -11.44
N ILE A 230 -22.35 -14.55 -12.21
CA ILE A 230 -21.44 -15.60 -11.72
C ILE A 230 -20.61 -15.08 -10.54
N LEU A 231 -20.02 -13.89 -10.65
CA LEU A 231 -19.26 -13.27 -9.55
C LEU A 231 -20.12 -13.07 -8.30
N PHE A 232 -21.39 -12.70 -8.48
CA PHE A 232 -22.35 -12.59 -7.37
C PHE A 232 -22.55 -13.93 -6.65
N PHE A 233 -22.75 -15.02 -7.38
CA PHE A 233 -22.89 -16.36 -6.77
C PHE A 233 -21.62 -16.82 -6.07
N VAL A 234 -20.44 -16.57 -6.66
CA VAL A 234 -19.16 -16.87 -6.00
C VAL A 234 -19.03 -16.07 -4.71
N GLY A 235 -19.30 -14.76 -4.75
CA GLY A 235 -19.27 -13.91 -3.56
C GLY A 235 -20.27 -14.35 -2.48
N ALA A 236 -21.50 -14.70 -2.88
CA ALA A 236 -22.53 -15.20 -1.98
C ALA A 236 -22.11 -16.51 -1.31
N TRP A 237 -21.48 -17.43 -2.06
CA TRP A 237 -20.95 -18.67 -1.51
C TRP A 237 -19.79 -18.43 -0.52
N MET A 238 -18.87 -17.51 -0.81
CA MET A 238 -17.81 -17.12 0.12
C MET A 238 -18.38 -16.50 1.41
N MET A 239 -19.44 -15.70 1.28
CA MET A 239 -20.12 -15.07 2.40
C MET A 239 -20.87 -16.11 3.24
N TRP A 240 -21.57 -17.05 2.62
CA TRP A 240 -22.21 -18.18 3.29
C TRP A 240 -21.22 -19.00 4.11
N ASN A 241 -20.06 -19.37 3.54
CA ASN A 241 -19.01 -20.07 4.28
C ASN A 241 -18.56 -19.28 5.52
N SER A 242 -18.36 -17.97 5.38
CA SER A 242 -17.94 -17.14 6.51
C SER A 242 -19.00 -17.05 7.60
N ILE A 243 -20.28 -16.87 7.23
CA ILE A 243 -21.39 -16.88 8.17
C ILE A 243 -21.49 -18.24 8.88
N SER A 244 -21.33 -19.35 8.15
CA SER A 244 -21.40 -20.69 8.73
C SER A 244 -20.31 -20.92 9.79
N GLN A 245 -19.09 -20.43 9.55
CA GLN A 245 -18.00 -20.52 10.52
C GLN A 245 -18.21 -19.60 11.73
N ILE A 246 -18.78 -18.41 11.51
CA ILE A 246 -19.16 -17.50 12.59
C ILE A 246 -20.18 -18.18 13.52
N ILE A 247 -21.23 -18.80 12.94
CA ILE A 247 -22.26 -19.50 13.71
C ILE A 247 -21.66 -20.69 14.46
N ALA A 248 -20.80 -21.48 13.82
CA ALA A 248 -20.18 -22.66 14.43
C ALA A 248 -19.27 -22.31 15.62
N GLN A 249 -18.63 -21.14 15.61
CA GLN A 249 -17.71 -20.70 16.66
C GLN A 249 -18.33 -19.68 17.62
N PHE A 250 -19.63 -19.41 17.52
CA PHE A 250 -20.30 -18.27 18.16
C PHE A 250 -19.99 -18.13 19.66
N ASN A 251 -19.96 -19.24 20.40
CA ASN A 251 -19.69 -19.23 21.85
C ASN A 251 -18.26 -18.79 22.21
N ASN A 252 -17.31 -18.89 21.27
CA ASN A 252 -15.91 -18.49 21.44
C ASN A 252 -15.58 -17.19 20.69
N LEU A 253 -16.56 -16.57 20.02
CA LEU A 253 -16.34 -15.36 19.24
C LEU A 253 -16.33 -14.12 20.12
N ASN A 254 -15.24 -13.36 20.00
CA ASN A 254 -15.20 -11.99 20.49
C ASN A 254 -15.76 -11.04 19.41
N LEU A 255 -17.07 -10.76 19.50
CA LEU A 255 -17.77 -9.89 18.55
C LEU A 255 -17.21 -8.46 18.52
N GLU A 256 -16.80 -7.92 19.67
CA GLU A 256 -16.19 -6.59 19.77
C GLU A 256 -14.91 -6.53 18.93
N ARG A 257 -14.02 -7.51 19.10
CA ARG A 257 -12.78 -7.62 18.32
C ARG A 257 -13.07 -7.72 16.82
N LEU A 258 -14.08 -8.50 16.41
CA LEU A 258 -14.43 -8.67 15.00
C LEU A 258 -14.93 -7.36 14.37
N ILE A 259 -15.78 -6.62 15.07
CA ILE A 259 -16.31 -5.33 14.59
C ILE A 259 -15.19 -4.30 14.47
N VAL A 260 -14.29 -4.23 15.46
CA VAL A 260 -13.14 -3.33 15.40
C VAL A 260 -12.23 -3.69 14.23
N LEU A 261 -11.94 -4.98 14.02
CA LEU A 261 -11.09 -5.44 12.91
C LEU A 261 -11.70 -5.12 11.53
N LEU A 262 -13.02 -5.28 11.38
CA LEU A 262 -13.74 -5.01 10.13
C LEU A 262 -13.92 -3.53 9.81
N SER A 263 -13.85 -2.66 10.82
CA SER A 263 -14.04 -1.21 10.67
C SER A 263 -12.74 -0.42 10.59
N MET A 264 -11.60 -1.06 10.88
CA MET A 264 -10.34 -0.39 11.13
C MET A 264 -9.84 0.48 9.97
N GLY A 265 -9.80 -0.08 8.77
CA GLY A 265 -9.43 0.60 7.53
C GLY A 265 -10.46 1.66 7.13
N SER A 266 -11.73 1.47 7.43
CA SER A 266 -12.76 2.49 7.23
C SER A 266 -12.53 3.69 8.15
N ILE A 267 -12.19 3.45 9.42
CA ILE A 267 -11.79 4.49 10.39
C ILE A 267 -10.52 5.19 9.91
N LEU A 268 -9.49 4.44 9.50
CA LEU A 268 -8.26 4.98 8.94
C LEU A 268 -8.53 5.86 7.72
N SER A 269 -9.38 5.42 6.78
CA SER A 269 -9.77 6.22 5.63
C SER A 269 -10.42 7.53 6.02
N ILE A 270 -11.36 7.53 6.98
CA ILE A 270 -12.03 8.74 7.45
C ILE A 270 -11.01 9.69 8.08
N LEU A 271 -10.13 9.19 8.96
CA LEU A 271 -9.08 9.97 9.60
C LEU A 271 -8.02 10.46 8.62
N PHE A 272 -7.85 9.79 7.49
CA PHE A 272 -6.91 10.19 6.44
C PHE A 272 -7.45 11.30 5.53
N ILE A 273 -8.78 11.50 5.47
CA ILE A 273 -9.43 12.53 4.62
C ILE A 273 -8.81 13.93 4.74
N PRO A 274 -8.55 14.47 5.96
CA PRO A 274 -7.97 15.81 6.09
C PRO A 274 -6.62 15.94 5.37
N PHE A 275 -5.77 14.92 5.46
CA PHE A 275 -4.50 14.89 4.73
C PHE A 275 -4.72 14.85 3.21
N VAL A 276 -5.67 14.04 2.73
CA VAL A 276 -6.00 13.98 1.30
C VAL A 276 -6.53 15.33 0.79
N ILE A 277 -7.34 16.05 1.57
CA ILE A 277 -7.80 17.42 1.24
C ILE A 277 -6.62 18.37 1.12
N ILE A 278 -5.68 18.36 2.07
CA ILE A 278 -4.48 19.21 2.03
C ILE A 278 -3.67 18.92 0.76
N VAL A 279 -3.45 17.65 0.44
CA VAL A 279 -2.73 17.23 -0.78
C VAL A 279 -3.44 17.72 -2.04
N ALA A 280 -4.76 17.62 -2.12
CA ALA A 280 -5.54 18.12 -3.26
C ALA A 280 -5.38 19.64 -3.45
N VAL A 281 -5.44 20.41 -2.36
CA VAL A 281 -5.28 21.87 -2.39
C VAL A 281 -3.86 22.25 -2.80
N VAL A 282 -2.84 21.63 -2.21
CA VAL A 282 -1.44 21.86 -2.58
C VAL A 282 -1.20 21.52 -4.05
N SER A 283 -1.70 20.37 -4.52
CA SER A 283 -1.59 19.98 -5.92
C SER A 283 -2.28 20.96 -6.87
N ALA A 284 -3.43 21.54 -6.48
CA ALA A 284 -4.11 22.55 -7.27
C ALA A 284 -3.30 23.85 -7.38
N TYR A 285 -2.69 24.30 -6.29
CA TYR A 285 -1.80 25.47 -6.28
C TYR A 285 -0.54 25.25 -7.13
N GLU A 286 0.09 24.09 -7.03
CA GLU A 286 1.25 23.78 -7.87
C GLU A 286 0.89 23.84 -9.36
N CYS A 287 -0.25 23.26 -9.75
CA CYS A 287 -0.75 23.35 -11.12
C CYS A 287 -1.01 24.80 -11.57
N LEU A 288 -1.50 25.66 -10.67
CA LEU A 288 -1.71 27.09 -10.95
C LEU A 288 -0.40 27.86 -11.09
N PHE A 289 0.60 27.58 -10.24
CA PHE A 289 1.85 28.33 -10.20
C PHE A 289 2.82 27.94 -11.32
N ILE A 290 2.77 26.72 -11.85
CA ILE A 290 3.60 26.29 -12.99
C ILE A 290 3.51 27.27 -14.18
N PRO A 291 2.33 27.58 -14.76
CA PRO A 291 2.24 28.51 -15.89
C PRO A 291 2.63 29.95 -15.53
N ILE A 292 2.39 30.42 -14.30
CA ILE A 292 2.81 31.76 -13.85
C ILE A 292 4.33 31.84 -13.71
N SER A 293 4.98 30.75 -13.28
CA SER A 293 6.43 30.70 -13.10
C SER A 293 7.19 30.97 -14.40
N PHE A 294 6.63 30.53 -15.54
CA PHE A 294 7.21 30.73 -16.88
C PHE A 294 7.15 32.18 -17.39
N LYS A 295 6.40 33.09 -16.74
CA LYS A 295 6.43 34.52 -17.09
C LYS A 295 7.74 35.15 -16.65
N LYS A 296 8.69 35.32 -17.57
CA LYS A 296 9.96 36.04 -17.34
C LYS A 296 9.80 37.55 -17.12
N VAL A 297 8.67 38.12 -17.53
CA VAL A 297 8.38 39.57 -17.48
C VAL A 297 8.17 40.07 -16.04
N ILE A 298 7.75 39.20 -15.12
CA ILE A 298 7.50 39.56 -13.71
C ILE A 298 8.76 39.25 -12.88
N LYS A 299 9.25 40.22 -12.10
CA LYS A 299 10.36 40.01 -11.17
C LYS A 299 10.03 38.94 -10.12
N GLU A 300 11.04 38.19 -9.68
CA GLU A 300 10.85 37.03 -8.80
C GLU A 300 10.23 37.39 -7.43
N ASP A 301 10.60 38.55 -6.86
CA ASP A 301 10.04 39.02 -5.58
C ASP A 301 8.53 39.35 -5.68
N ILE A 302 8.12 39.84 -6.85
CA ILE A 302 6.73 40.19 -7.13
C ILE A 302 5.91 38.93 -7.41
N LYS A 303 6.51 37.91 -8.06
CA LYS A 303 5.87 36.59 -8.20
C LYS A 303 5.58 35.95 -6.86
N LYS A 304 6.54 35.97 -5.92
CA LYS A 304 6.32 35.45 -4.56
C LYS A 304 5.18 36.17 -3.85
N TYR A 305 5.14 37.50 -3.96
CA TYR A 305 4.04 38.30 -3.40
C TYR A 305 2.69 37.97 -4.06
N LEU A 306 2.68 37.79 -5.39
CA LEU A 306 1.50 37.37 -6.15
C LEU A 306 1.03 35.98 -5.70
N TYR A 307 1.92 35.00 -5.54
CA TYR A 307 1.55 33.66 -5.05
C TYR A 307 0.90 33.75 -3.67
N PHE A 308 1.47 34.51 -2.75
CA PHE A 308 0.89 34.71 -1.42
C PHE A 308 -0.51 35.34 -1.49
N GLN A 309 -0.69 36.37 -2.31
CA GLN A 309 -2.00 37.00 -2.47
C GLN A 309 -3.03 36.09 -3.14
N ILE A 310 -2.62 35.23 -4.07
CA ILE A 310 -3.49 34.22 -4.68
C ILE A 310 -3.91 33.18 -3.62
N VAL A 311 -2.98 32.75 -2.77
CA VAL A 311 -3.31 31.84 -1.65
C VAL A 311 -4.35 32.46 -0.73
N LEU A 312 -4.17 33.72 -0.33
CA LEU A 312 -5.13 34.45 0.50
C LEU A 312 -6.48 34.70 -0.19
N ALA A 313 -6.50 34.88 -1.51
CA ALA A 313 -7.72 35.15 -2.26
C ALA A 313 -8.56 33.87 -2.49
N CYS A 314 -7.91 32.74 -2.78
CA CYS A 314 -8.59 31.48 -3.12
C CYS A 314 -8.83 30.58 -1.89
N GLY A 315 -7.95 30.60 -0.87
CA GLY A 315 -8.07 29.78 0.33
C GLY A 315 -8.05 28.26 0.04
N PHE A 316 -8.94 27.50 0.66
CA PHE A 316 -9.05 26.04 0.49
C PHE A 316 -10.06 25.62 -0.59
N ASP A 317 -10.56 26.56 -1.40
CA ASP A 317 -11.55 26.27 -2.43
C ASP A 317 -10.87 25.80 -3.73
N VAL A 318 -10.84 24.48 -3.94
CA VAL A 318 -10.20 23.86 -5.11
C VAL A 318 -10.81 24.38 -6.43
N LYS A 319 -12.11 24.70 -6.44
CA LYS A 319 -12.77 25.25 -7.63
C LYS A 319 -12.23 26.63 -7.98
N LYS A 320 -12.09 27.51 -6.98
CA LYS A 320 -11.51 28.84 -7.19
C LYS A 320 -10.06 28.76 -7.65
N ILE A 321 -9.28 27.86 -7.06
CA ILE A 321 -7.87 27.65 -7.45
C ILE A 321 -7.80 27.21 -8.92
N LYS A 322 -8.54 26.17 -9.32
CA LYS A 322 -8.44 25.66 -10.70
C LYS A 322 -8.92 26.66 -11.76
N ASN A 323 -9.97 27.41 -11.47
CA ASN A 323 -10.51 28.40 -12.41
C ASN A 323 -9.81 29.77 -12.32
N PHE A 324 -8.84 29.93 -11.42
CA PHE A 324 -8.21 31.23 -11.22
C PHE A 324 -7.60 31.79 -12.52
N ILE A 325 -6.92 30.96 -13.31
CA ILE A 325 -6.30 31.40 -14.57
C ILE A 325 -7.35 31.89 -15.57
N SER A 326 -8.45 31.14 -15.75
CA SER A 326 -9.54 31.51 -16.66
C SER A 326 -10.31 32.75 -16.19
N ASP A 327 -10.55 32.86 -14.88
CA ASP A 327 -11.42 33.90 -14.31
C ASP A 327 -10.68 35.23 -14.12
N SER A 328 -9.36 35.18 -13.95
CA SER A 328 -8.53 36.35 -13.63
C SER A 328 -7.75 36.89 -14.84
N ASN A 329 -7.54 36.09 -15.88
CA ASN A 329 -6.64 36.41 -16.99
C ASN A 329 -5.21 36.81 -16.52
N VAL A 330 -4.72 36.25 -15.41
CA VAL A 330 -3.34 36.51 -14.89
C VAL A 330 -2.26 36.32 -15.96
N LEU A 331 -2.48 35.43 -16.93
CA LEU A 331 -1.51 35.18 -17.99
C LEU A 331 -1.42 36.33 -19.01
N LEU A 332 -2.38 37.25 -19.06
CA LEU A 332 -2.37 38.42 -19.94
C LEU A 332 -1.90 39.70 -19.24
N SER A 333 -1.88 39.74 -17.90
CA SER A 333 -1.47 40.94 -17.16
C SER A 333 0.05 41.08 -17.02
N SER A 334 0.56 42.27 -17.25
CA SER A 334 1.91 42.68 -16.82
C SER A 334 1.80 43.30 -15.43
N MET A 335 2.59 42.81 -14.47
CA MET A 335 2.65 43.37 -13.12
C MET A 335 4.09 43.73 -12.80
N SER A 336 4.32 45.01 -12.54
CA SER A 336 5.64 45.58 -12.30
C SER A 336 5.91 45.90 -10.83
N ASN A 337 4.85 46.16 -10.05
CA ASN A 337 4.93 46.58 -8.65
C ASN A 337 3.94 45.81 -7.75
N LYS A 338 4.11 45.90 -6.43
CA LYS A 338 3.19 45.28 -5.44
C LYS A 338 1.78 45.89 -5.48
N GLU A 339 1.66 47.16 -5.86
CA GLU A 339 0.37 47.85 -6.02
C GLU A 339 -0.43 47.27 -7.18
N ASP A 340 0.22 46.94 -8.31
CA ASP A 340 -0.39 46.28 -9.46
C ASP A 340 -0.98 44.92 -9.07
N VAL A 341 -0.28 44.18 -8.20
CA VAL A 341 -0.76 42.89 -7.67
C VAL A 341 -2.00 43.10 -6.80
N ASN A 342 -2.00 44.10 -5.92
CA ASN A 342 -3.11 44.36 -5.02
C ASN A 342 -4.36 44.85 -5.78
N SER A 343 -4.19 45.73 -6.76
CA SER A 343 -5.29 46.21 -7.61
C SER A 343 -5.88 45.07 -8.45
N PHE A 344 -5.03 44.22 -9.00
CA PHE A 344 -5.43 43.02 -9.74
C PHE A 344 -6.27 42.06 -8.88
N ILE A 345 -5.78 41.71 -7.68
CA ILE A 345 -6.48 40.79 -6.78
C ILE A 345 -7.79 41.41 -6.26
N LYS A 346 -7.83 42.73 -6.03
CA LYS A 346 -9.06 43.45 -5.67
C LYS A 346 -10.09 43.39 -6.80
N ALA A 347 -9.67 43.60 -8.05
CA ALA A 347 -10.53 43.49 -9.23
C ALA A 347 -11.06 42.05 -9.44
N TYR A 348 -10.23 41.04 -9.16
CA TYR A 348 -10.66 39.63 -9.17
C TYR A 348 -11.71 39.34 -8.10
N LYS A 349 -11.48 39.79 -6.86
CA LYS A 349 -12.43 39.62 -5.74
C LYS A 349 -13.77 40.30 -6.01
N LEU A 350 -13.76 41.49 -6.63
CA LEU A 350 -14.97 42.21 -7.04
C LEU A 350 -15.77 41.43 -8.09
N ARG A 351 -15.11 40.97 -9.16
CA ARG A 351 -15.75 40.15 -10.21
C ARG A 351 -16.35 38.85 -9.67
N GLN A 352 -15.68 38.18 -8.74
CA GLN A 352 -16.24 37.01 -8.04
C GLN A 352 -17.50 37.35 -7.25
N LYS A 353 -17.54 38.51 -6.58
CA LYS A 353 -18.68 38.95 -5.78
C LYS A 353 -19.89 39.30 -6.65
N GLU A 354 -19.67 39.96 -7.78
CA GLU A 354 -20.70 40.27 -8.79
C GLU A 354 -21.27 39.01 -9.46
N GLY A 355 -20.40 38.07 -9.86
CA GLY A 355 -20.82 36.79 -10.44
C GLY A 355 -21.64 35.92 -9.50
N ASN A 356 -21.32 35.93 -8.20
CA ASN A 356 -22.12 35.23 -7.19
C ASN A 356 -23.49 35.90 -6.94
N ASN A 357 -23.56 37.24 -6.98
CA ASN A 357 -24.82 37.98 -6.80
C ASN A 357 -25.80 37.77 -7.96
N LEU A 358 -25.31 37.69 -9.21
CA LEU A 358 -26.11 37.37 -10.39
C LEU A 358 -26.67 35.93 -10.36
N HIS A 359 -25.90 34.98 -9.82
CA HIS A 359 -26.37 33.61 -9.63
C HIS A 359 -27.48 33.51 -8.56
N LEU A 360 -27.42 34.31 -7.50
CA LEU A 360 -28.43 34.35 -6.43
C LEU A 360 -29.75 35.00 -6.88
N THR A 361 -29.71 36.07 -7.69
CA THR A 361 -30.92 36.69 -8.25
C THR A 361 -31.63 35.80 -9.28
N SER A 362 -30.87 35.02 -10.08
CA SER A 362 -31.44 34.06 -11.03
C SER A 362 -32.13 32.86 -10.37
N HIS A 363 -31.66 32.42 -9.19
CA HIS A 363 -32.31 31.38 -8.40
C HIS A 363 -33.54 31.89 -7.64
N SER A 364 -33.53 33.14 -7.17
CA SER A 364 -34.68 33.82 -6.58
C SER A 364 -35.88 33.91 -7.56
N HIS A 365 -35.63 34.31 -8.81
CA HIS A 365 -36.70 34.37 -9.83
C HIS A 365 -37.26 33.00 -10.24
N LYS A 366 -36.45 31.93 -10.18
CA LYS A 366 -36.93 30.55 -10.44
C LYS A 366 -37.73 29.96 -9.26
N GLY A 367 -37.48 30.41 -8.03
CA GLY A 367 -38.29 30.07 -6.86
C GLY A 367 -39.66 30.74 -6.90
N ALA A 368 -39.73 32.02 -7.26
CA ALA A 368 -40.98 32.79 -7.35
C ALA A 368 -41.93 32.31 -8.46
N ARG A 369 -41.42 31.70 -9.54
CA ARG A 369 -42.26 31.08 -10.60
C ARG A 369 -42.82 29.70 -10.24
N ARG A 370 -42.42 29.08 -9.12
CA ARG A 370 -42.96 27.79 -8.67
C ARG A 370 -44.06 27.89 -7.61
N THR A 371 -44.31 29.08 -7.06
CA THR A 371 -45.39 29.34 -6.10
C THR A 371 -46.66 29.92 -6.74
N VAL A 372 -46.70 30.04 -8.07
CA VAL A 372 -47.90 30.38 -8.83
C VAL A 372 -48.11 29.30 -9.89
N ARG A 373 -48.48 28.10 -9.45
CA ARG A 373 -49.17 27.11 -10.27
C ARG A 373 -49.86 26.07 -9.41
#